data_AF-A0A961B6S4-F1
#
_entry.id   AF-A0A961B6S4-F1
#
_cell.length_a   1.000
_cell.length_b   1.000
_cell.length_c   1.000
_cell.angle_alpha   90.00
_cell.angle_beta   90.00
_cell.angle_gamma   90.00
#
_symmetry.space_group_name_H-M   'P 1'
#
loop_
_entity.id
_entity.type
_entity.pdbx_description
1 polymer ?
#
loop_
_entity_poly.entity_id
_entity_poly.type
_entity_poly.pdbx_seq_one_letter_code
_entity_poly.pdbx_strand_id
1 'polypeptide(L)'
;MDSLDDIPPAPKKAGPSDAAAAKPASPPASAGPETPGPVLPAQDRRGADLYACLLTSPHAAATIASRDAAAAKALPGVVDIFFASDLDDRNRLRPLRPDEPLLAEGAAYFWGQPVAVIVALDEASALAARDAVRVDYHPAQSILDVEHAIAMQSYHGDAVSISRGDPEKAITEAPHRFAGKLDIGSQLPLPRDTLSARAVPDDDGGLAVWTAAEVPSRVRTAVAAGLKIPESQVALHGMPIAGATGGRQTEAALVATLAALAAQRARQPVALRIDPAAATALTAKRHAVRASFRAGYDNDGRLLSADVELSIDGGWIVGDSNAALDQMILHADGAYFVPHFRVTGRLCRTHHVTGAALPAEGAAQGSLVMEEILTRIANRLGLSPAKVRDLNLYRETGNRHSTHYGQPVDCEALQRVWNTLIGHSEFEARRERIDDWNRQNPCYKRGIAAVPVKFGLGDTRSDRNQAMVLIQLLLDGSVCVRLGCIDNGDGLPLRIAEEAARQFGIPAHGVSVRCGDPNLTPHMTARIGANTVSLMRRAVADACDQLKQRLRPIAAQLLAAGGMAEIDAETIRFAGGRIAA
;
A
#
# COMPACT_ATOMS: atom_id res chain seq x y z
N MET A 1 -20.27 41.97 -32.54
CA MET A 1 -20.29 42.53 -33.89
C MET A 1 -18.84 42.78 -34.31
N ASP A 2 -18.22 42.06 -35.23
CA ASP A 2 -18.65 40.99 -36.11
C ASP A 2 -17.45 40.12 -36.51
N SER A 3 -17.70 38.81 -36.54
CA SER A 3 -17.28 37.79 -37.51
C SER A 3 -15.82 37.68 -37.99
N LEU A 4 -15.16 36.60 -37.57
CA LEU A 4 -14.06 35.93 -38.28
C LEU A 4 -14.48 34.49 -38.56
N ASP A 5 -15.22 34.29 -39.65
CA ASP A 5 -15.41 32.98 -40.29
C ASP A 5 -14.94 33.14 -41.74
N ASP A 6 -13.75 32.62 -42.06
CA ASP A 6 -13.41 32.12 -43.40
C ASP A 6 -11.99 31.52 -43.41
N ILE A 7 -11.89 30.20 -43.20
CA ILE A 7 -10.78 29.39 -43.73
C ILE A 7 -11.37 28.05 -44.22
N PRO A 8 -11.23 27.69 -45.51
CA PRO A 8 -11.83 26.48 -46.09
C PRO A 8 -11.06 25.20 -45.71
N PRO A 9 -11.73 24.03 -45.61
CA PRO A 9 -11.08 22.78 -45.26
C PRO A 9 -10.34 22.15 -46.45
N ALA A 10 -9.15 21.60 -46.18
CA ALA A 10 -8.32 20.86 -47.13
C ALA A 10 -8.95 19.49 -47.52
N PRO A 11 -8.62 18.92 -48.70
CA PRO A 11 -9.37 17.82 -49.30
C PRO A 11 -9.07 16.46 -48.65
N LYS A 12 -10.12 15.64 -48.49
CA LYS A 12 -10.05 14.23 -48.07
C LYS A 12 -9.42 13.37 -49.17
N LYS A 13 -8.31 12.69 -48.86
CA LYS A 13 -7.83 11.52 -49.61
C LYS A 13 -8.41 10.24 -49.02
N ALA A 14 -8.79 9.30 -49.88
CA ALA A 14 -9.34 7.98 -49.52
C ALA A 14 -8.32 6.85 -49.75
N GLY A 15 -8.30 5.89 -48.80
CA GLY A 15 -7.83 4.48 -48.89
C GLY A 15 -6.34 4.18 -48.62
N PRO A 16 -5.95 2.98 -48.10
CA PRO A 16 -6.71 1.72 -48.10
C PRO A 16 -6.71 0.85 -46.80
N SER A 17 -7.68 -0.08 -46.81
CA SER A 17 -7.75 -1.45 -46.25
C SER A 17 -7.77 -1.74 -44.74
N ASP A 18 -8.81 -2.49 -44.38
CA ASP A 18 -9.09 -3.17 -43.12
C ASP A 18 -7.89 -3.89 -42.50
N ALA A 19 -7.40 -3.34 -41.40
CA ALA A 19 -6.84 -4.12 -40.31
C ALA A 19 -7.72 -3.84 -39.10
N ALA A 20 -8.40 -4.87 -38.59
CA ALA A 20 -9.24 -4.81 -37.40
C ALA A 20 -8.38 -4.45 -36.17
N ALA A 21 -8.10 -3.16 -36.00
CA ALA A 21 -7.60 -2.61 -34.76
C ALA A 21 -8.72 -2.80 -33.73
N ALA A 22 -8.44 -3.59 -32.70
CA ALA A 22 -9.30 -3.70 -31.53
C ALA A 22 -9.70 -2.29 -31.10
N LYS A 23 -11.01 -1.99 -31.14
CA LYS A 23 -11.54 -0.74 -30.59
C LYS A 23 -10.93 -0.57 -29.20
N PRO A 24 -10.36 0.60 -28.86
CA PRO A 24 -9.95 0.86 -27.50
C PRO A 24 -11.17 0.59 -26.62
N ALA A 25 -10.97 -0.21 -25.57
CA ALA A 25 -11.97 -0.40 -24.53
C ALA A 25 -12.53 0.97 -24.18
N SER A 26 -13.85 1.04 -23.99
CA SER A 26 -14.55 2.22 -23.49
C SER A 26 -13.69 2.90 -22.41
N PRO A 27 -13.62 4.24 -22.37
CA PRO A 27 -12.91 4.90 -21.28
C PRO A 27 -13.37 4.27 -19.96
N PRO A 28 -12.46 3.96 -19.02
CA PRO A 28 -12.87 3.40 -17.74
C PRO A 28 -13.97 4.30 -17.23
N ALA A 29 -15.15 3.72 -16.96
CA ALA A 29 -16.26 4.49 -16.42
C ALA A 29 -15.69 5.35 -15.29
N SER A 30 -15.74 6.66 -15.50
CA SER A 30 -15.34 7.65 -14.52
C SER A 30 -16.02 7.28 -13.21
N ALA A 31 -15.23 6.94 -12.19
CA ALA A 31 -15.64 6.58 -10.84
C ALA A 31 -16.92 5.72 -10.75
N GLY A 32 -16.77 4.44 -10.37
CA GLY A 32 -17.88 3.76 -9.70
C GLY A 32 -18.45 4.65 -8.59
N PRO A 33 -19.72 4.45 -8.15
CA PRO A 33 -20.31 5.24 -7.07
C PRO A 33 -19.29 5.40 -5.93
N GLU A 34 -19.11 6.63 -5.41
CA GLU A 34 -18.14 6.89 -4.34
C GLU A 34 -18.25 5.78 -3.30
N THR A 35 -17.15 5.06 -3.06
CA THR A 35 -17.13 4.02 -2.05
C THR A 35 -17.52 4.66 -0.73
N PRO A 36 -18.67 4.32 -0.14
CA PRO A 36 -19.07 4.91 1.13
C PRO A 36 -18.00 4.62 2.18
N GLY A 37 -17.72 5.58 3.06
CA GLY A 37 -16.85 5.33 4.21
C GLY A 37 -17.37 4.14 5.01
N PRO A 38 -16.48 3.38 5.69
CA PRO A 38 -16.89 2.28 6.54
C PRO A 38 -17.83 2.78 7.64
N VAL A 39 -19.11 2.44 7.52
CA VAL A 39 -20.08 2.59 8.60
C VAL A 39 -20.16 1.25 9.29
N LEU A 40 -19.77 1.20 10.57
CA LEU A 40 -20.03 0.02 11.39
C LEU A 40 -21.54 -0.26 11.34
N PRO A 41 -21.96 -1.47 10.96
CA PRO A 41 -23.37 -1.76 10.75
C PRO A 41 -24.15 -1.50 12.04
N ALA A 42 -25.31 -0.85 11.89
CA ALA A 42 -26.27 -0.72 12.97
C ALA A 42 -26.81 -2.10 13.37
N GLN A 43 -27.25 -2.20 14.62
CA GLN A 43 -27.66 -3.43 15.31
C GLN A 43 -28.56 -4.34 14.47
N ASP A 44 -28.30 -5.65 14.54
CA ASP A 44 -29.29 -6.67 14.26
C ASP A 44 -29.44 -7.55 15.52
N ARG A 45 -30.45 -7.21 16.34
CA ARG A 45 -31.13 -8.09 17.31
C ARG A 45 -30.48 -8.57 18.63
N ARG A 46 -29.34 -8.04 19.10
CA ARG A 46 -28.81 -8.37 20.46
C ARG A 46 -28.25 -7.16 21.23
N GLY A 47 -29.12 -6.37 21.88
CA GLY A 47 -28.72 -5.29 22.79
C GLY A 47 -27.99 -4.11 22.13
N ALA A 48 -27.81 -3.01 22.87
CA ALA A 48 -26.95 -1.91 22.43
C ALA A 48 -25.47 -2.31 22.58
N ASP A 49 -24.64 -2.02 21.58
CA ASP A 49 -23.20 -2.21 21.67
C ASP A 49 -22.63 -1.36 22.80
N LEU A 50 -21.70 -1.92 23.58
CA LEU A 50 -20.87 -1.14 24.49
C LEU A 50 -19.91 -0.27 23.69
N TYR A 51 -19.65 0.94 24.17
CA TYR A 51 -18.66 1.83 23.60
C TYR A 51 -17.30 1.58 24.24
N ALA A 52 -16.26 1.44 23.41
CA ALA A 52 -14.88 1.39 23.90
C ALA A 52 -14.03 2.53 23.31
N CYS A 53 -13.11 3.03 24.13
CA CYS A 53 -12.06 3.96 23.74
C CYS A 53 -10.70 3.58 24.35
N LEU A 54 -9.64 4.24 23.88
CA LEU A 54 -8.29 4.04 24.38
C LEU A 54 -7.88 5.21 25.28
N LEU A 55 -7.18 4.89 26.37
CA LEU A 55 -6.25 5.82 27.00
C LEU A 55 -4.89 5.63 26.34
N THR A 56 -4.27 6.72 25.89
CA THR A 56 -2.99 6.70 25.18
C THR A 56 -1.92 7.49 25.93
N SER A 57 -0.65 7.16 25.71
CA SER A 57 0.49 7.85 26.30
C SER A 57 0.59 9.29 25.78
N PRO A 58 0.69 10.31 26.65
CA PRO A 58 0.98 11.68 26.26
C PRO A 58 2.50 11.94 26.07
N HIS A 59 3.34 10.90 26.16
CA HIS A 59 4.80 11.01 26.06
C HIS A 59 5.35 10.15 24.92
N ALA A 60 6.38 10.67 24.25
CA ALA A 60 7.15 9.92 23.25
C ALA A 60 8.04 8.85 23.88
N ALA A 61 8.64 9.12 25.04
CA ALA A 61 9.39 8.13 25.81
C ALA A 61 9.11 8.35 27.30
N ALA A 62 8.63 7.32 28.01
CA ALA A 62 8.43 7.38 29.45
C ALA A 62 8.39 5.99 30.09
N THR A 63 8.90 5.86 31.32
CA THR A 63 8.58 4.71 32.18
C THR A 63 7.21 4.95 32.83
N ILE A 64 6.40 3.89 32.93
CA ILE A 64 5.10 3.92 33.61
C ILE A 64 5.31 3.36 35.01
N ALA A 65 5.27 4.24 36.02
CA ALA A 65 5.52 3.87 37.42
C ALA A 65 4.30 3.21 38.06
N SER A 66 3.11 3.77 37.82
CA SER A 66 1.85 3.23 38.35
C SER A 66 0.65 3.57 37.48
N ARG A 67 -0.45 2.84 37.67
CA ARG A 67 -1.72 2.98 36.95
C ARG A 67 -2.84 2.82 37.98
N ASP A 68 -3.74 3.79 38.06
CA ASP A 68 -4.89 3.77 38.95
C ASP A 68 -6.17 4.08 38.17
N ALA A 69 -7.08 3.11 38.16
CA ALA A 69 -8.40 3.23 37.55
C ALA A 69 -9.53 3.09 38.58
N ALA A 70 -9.25 3.11 39.89
CA ALA A 70 -10.26 2.88 40.92
C ALA A 70 -11.40 3.92 40.85
N ALA A 71 -11.05 5.19 40.73
CA ALA A 71 -12.03 6.28 40.58
C ALA A 71 -12.81 6.15 39.27
N ALA A 72 -12.13 5.83 38.17
CA ALA A 72 -12.76 5.65 36.85
C ALA A 72 -13.75 4.47 36.85
N LYS A 73 -13.41 3.34 37.47
CA LYS A 73 -14.29 2.16 37.59
C LYS A 73 -15.55 2.42 38.41
N ALA A 74 -15.53 3.40 39.31
CA ALA A 74 -16.68 3.76 40.13
C ALA A 74 -17.67 4.70 39.43
N LEU A 75 -17.32 5.23 38.24
CA LEU A 75 -18.20 6.13 37.51
C LEU A 75 -19.42 5.39 36.93
N PRO A 76 -20.62 6.01 36.92
CA PRO A 76 -21.79 5.44 36.29
C PRO A 76 -21.54 5.11 34.81
N GLY A 77 -22.05 3.95 34.36
CA GLY A 77 -21.96 3.53 32.96
C GLY A 77 -20.66 2.85 32.58
N VAL A 78 -19.65 2.78 33.44
CA VAL A 78 -18.41 2.04 33.18
C VAL A 78 -18.62 0.54 33.37
N VAL A 79 -18.21 -0.25 32.38
CA VAL A 79 -18.36 -1.71 32.37
C VAL A 79 -17.04 -2.40 32.69
N ASP A 80 -15.95 -2.00 32.03
CA ASP A 80 -14.62 -2.56 32.29
C ASP A 80 -13.52 -1.54 31.96
N ILE A 81 -12.39 -1.64 32.67
CA ILE A 81 -11.16 -0.92 32.36
C ILE A 81 -10.01 -1.90 32.58
N PHE A 82 -9.23 -2.15 31.54
CA PHE A 82 -8.12 -3.09 31.59
C PHE A 82 -6.84 -2.53 30.98
N PHE A 83 -5.72 -2.99 31.52
CA PHE A 83 -4.35 -2.63 31.17
C PHE A 83 -3.60 -3.85 30.64
N ALA A 84 -2.34 -3.65 30.23
CA ALA A 84 -1.42 -4.73 29.85
C ALA A 84 -1.38 -5.91 30.85
N SER A 85 -1.41 -5.62 32.15
CA SER A 85 -1.35 -6.63 33.22
C SER A 85 -2.57 -7.55 33.27
N ASP A 86 -3.68 -7.17 32.64
CA ASP A 86 -4.91 -7.98 32.59
C ASP A 86 -4.95 -8.92 31.37
N LEU A 87 -3.93 -8.88 30.52
CA LEU A 87 -3.87 -9.61 29.25
C LEU A 87 -2.87 -10.78 29.26
N ASP A 88 -1.97 -10.84 30.25
CA ASP A 88 -0.88 -11.83 30.32
C ASP A 88 -0.06 -11.87 29.01
N ASP A 89 0.24 -13.07 28.50
CA ASP A 89 0.94 -13.30 27.24
C ASP A 89 0.10 -12.92 25.98
N ARG A 90 -1.18 -12.54 26.14
CA ARG A 90 -2.02 -12.02 25.06
C ARG A 90 -1.71 -10.56 24.71
N ASN A 91 -0.92 -9.85 25.53
CA ASN A 91 -0.54 -8.45 25.28
C ASN A 91 0.48 -8.30 24.13
N ARG A 92 0.31 -8.98 23.00
CA ARG A 92 1.22 -8.93 21.84
C ARG A 92 0.42 -9.00 20.54
N LEU A 93 0.79 -8.19 19.55
CA LEU A 93 0.15 -8.19 18.22
C LEU A 93 0.67 -9.34 17.33
N ARG A 94 0.48 -10.58 17.79
CA ARG A 94 0.95 -11.78 17.09
C ARG A 94 0.04 -12.18 15.94
N PRO A 95 0.57 -12.84 14.90
CA PRO A 95 1.99 -13.03 14.58
C PRO A 95 2.59 -11.83 13.83
N LEU A 96 1.82 -10.76 13.65
CA LEU A 96 2.16 -9.65 12.76
C LEU A 96 3.39 -8.86 13.23
N ARG A 97 3.40 -8.48 14.51
CA ARG A 97 4.46 -7.75 15.19
C ARG A 97 4.59 -8.35 16.61
N PRO A 98 5.26 -9.51 16.74
CA PRO A 98 5.25 -10.29 17.98
C PRO A 98 5.88 -9.56 19.17
N ASP A 99 6.73 -8.56 18.90
CA ASP A 99 7.37 -7.72 19.90
C ASP A 99 6.58 -6.43 20.20
N GLU A 100 5.50 -6.13 19.46
CA GLU A 100 4.63 -4.98 19.69
C GLU A 100 3.55 -5.33 20.73
N PRO A 101 3.51 -4.64 21.89
CA PRO A 101 2.45 -4.82 22.84
C PRO A 101 1.15 -4.16 22.36
N LEU A 102 0.01 -4.77 22.67
CA LEU A 102 -1.30 -4.15 22.40
C LEU A 102 -1.51 -2.93 23.30
N LEU A 103 -1.10 -3.02 24.57
CA LEU A 103 -1.12 -1.97 25.57
C LEU A 103 0.27 -1.83 26.20
N ALA A 104 0.74 -0.60 26.37
CA ALA A 104 2.02 -0.26 26.96
C ALA A 104 2.24 -0.98 28.30
N GLU A 105 3.38 -1.67 28.43
CA GLU A 105 3.75 -2.50 29.56
C GLU A 105 5.07 -1.97 30.14
N GLY A 106 5.04 -1.41 31.35
CA GLY A 106 6.19 -0.81 32.01
C GLY A 106 6.73 0.51 31.41
N ALA A 107 6.56 0.74 30.10
CA ALA A 107 7.01 1.97 29.43
C ALA A 107 6.17 2.30 28.19
N ALA A 108 6.17 3.58 27.81
CA ALA A 108 5.66 4.09 26.56
C ALA A 108 6.81 4.52 25.64
N TYR A 109 6.71 4.17 24.36
CA TYR A 109 7.75 4.33 23.34
C TYR A 109 7.38 5.25 22.19
N PHE A 110 6.15 5.76 22.17
CA PHE A 110 5.75 6.85 21.28
C PHE A 110 4.52 7.57 21.81
N TRP A 111 4.35 8.82 21.35
CA TRP A 111 3.19 9.64 21.68
C TRP A 111 1.95 9.04 21.04
N GLY A 112 0.95 8.70 21.85
CA GLY A 112 -0.25 8.00 21.40
C GLY A 112 -0.26 6.50 21.62
N GLN A 113 0.80 5.88 22.17
CA GLN A 113 0.81 4.44 22.42
C GLN A 113 -0.35 4.04 23.34
N PRO A 114 -1.17 3.02 23.01
CA PRO A 114 -2.26 2.59 23.88
C PRO A 114 -1.77 2.14 25.25
N VAL A 115 -2.46 2.52 26.33
CA VAL A 115 -2.10 2.21 27.72
C VAL A 115 -3.21 1.41 28.40
N ALA A 116 -4.46 1.76 28.13
CA ALA A 116 -5.64 1.08 28.64
C ALA A 116 -6.77 1.06 27.61
N VAL A 117 -7.67 0.09 27.73
CA VAL A 117 -8.98 0.10 27.08
C VAL A 117 -10.05 0.40 28.13
N ILE A 118 -10.94 1.32 27.80
CA ILE A 118 -12.09 1.69 28.62
C ILE A 118 -13.34 1.23 27.88
N VAL A 119 -14.20 0.49 28.56
CA VAL A 119 -15.49 -0.01 28.04
C VAL A 119 -16.61 0.54 28.90
N ALA A 120 -17.62 1.16 28.27
CA ALA A 120 -18.77 1.75 28.94
C ALA A 120 -20.05 1.56 28.13
N LEU A 121 -21.20 1.93 28.72
CA LEU A 121 -22.52 1.86 28.06
C LEU A 121 -22.65 2.84 26.88
N ASP A 122 -21.92 3.96 26.93
CA ASP A 122 -21.97 5.02 25.92
C ASP A 122 -20.64 5.79 25.86
N GLU A 123 -20.51 6.63 24.81
CA GLU A 123 -19.31 7.43 24.55
C GLU A 123 -19.02 8.41 25.69
N ALA A 124 -20.03 9.09 26.22
CA ALA A 124 -19.83 10.09 27.27
C ALA A 124 -19.25 9.46 28.55
N SER A 125 -19.78 8.29 28.94
CA SER A 125 -19.30 7.52 30.09
C SER A 125 -17.88 7.01 29.88
N ALA A 126 -17.56 6.52 28.68
CA ALA A 126 -16.21 6.06 28.35
C ALA A 126 -15.17 7.19 28.38
N LEU A 127 -15.50 8.37 27.84
CA LEU A 127 -14.62 9.53 27.85
C LEU A 127 -14.41 10.07 29.27
N ALA A 128 -15.47 10.18 30.07
CA ALA A 128 -15.37 10.58 31.47
C ALA A 128 -14.48 9.60 32.27
N ALA A 129 -14.61 8.30 32.03
CA ALA A 129 -13.78 7.28 32.66
C ALA A 129 -12.32 7.34 32.20
N ARG A 130 -12.08 7.51 30.89
CA ARG A 130 -10.73 7.73 30.34
C ARG A 130 -10.01 8.88 31.04
N ASP A 131 -10.70 10.01 31.20
CA ASP A 131 -10.13 11.21 31.82
C ASP A 131 -9.92 11.06 33.35
N ALA A 132 -10.63 10.12 33.98
CA ALA A 132 -10.49 9.80 35.40
C ALA A 132 -9.39 8.76 35.70
N VAL A 133 -8.87 8.03 34.69
CA VAL A 133 -7.75 7.11 34.87
C VAL A 133 -6.46 7.90 35.10
N ARG A 134 -5.72 7.56 36.15
CA ARG A 134 -4.43 8.17 36.48
C ARG A 134 -3.31 7.24 36.09
N VAL A 135 -2.33 7.76 35.34
CA VAL A 135 -1.12 7.03 35.00
C VAL A 135 0.07 7.91 35.38
N ASP A 136 0.96 7.37 36.19
CA ASP A 136 2.16 8.04 36.63
C ASP A 136 3.31 7.74 35.65
N TYR A 137 3.78 8.80 34.98
CA TYR A 137 4.83 8.71 33.97
C TYR A 137 6.09 9.38 34.49
N HIS A 138 7.23 8.74 34.24
CA HIS A 138 8.55 9.34 34.33
C HIS A 138 9.10 9.53 32.92
N PRO A 139 8.99 10.73 32.32
CA PRO A 139 9.47 11.00 30.97
C PRO A 139 10.96 10.76 30.83
N ALA A 140 11.36 10.19 29.70
CA ALA A 140 12.75 9.96 29.34
C ALA A 140 13.15 10.80 28.12
N GLN A 141 14.46 10.90 27.86
CA GLN A 141 14.95 11.56 26.67
C GLN A 141 14.44 10.82 25.42
N SER A 142 13.77 11.55 24.54
CA SER A 142 13.17 11.02 23.32
C SER A 142 14.08 11.24 22.10
N ILE A 143 14.00 10.31 21.15
CA ILE A 143 14.67 10.35 19.84
C ILE A 143 13.59 10.56 18.81
N LEU A 144 13.49 11.75 18.22
CA LEU A 144 12.33 12.19 17.42
C LEU A 144 12.68 12.52 15.97
N ASP A 145 13.91 12.23 15.55
CA ASP A 145 14.32 12.38 14.16
C ASP A 145 15.49 11.44 13.84
N VAL A 146 15.75 11.29 12.55
CA VAL A 146 16.80 10.41 12.01
C VAL A 146 18.20 10.91 12.40
N GLU A 147 18.41 12.23 12.51
CA GLU A 147 19.70 12.81 12.88
C GLU A 147 20.11 12.40 14.30
N HIS A 148 19.19 12.56 15.23
CA HIS A 148 19.37 12.24 16.62
C HIS A 148 19.54 10.73 16.80
N ALA A 149 18.79 9.90 16.05
CA ALA A 149 18.99 8.46 16.07
C ALA A 149 20.39 8.06 15.59
N ILE A 150 20.91 8.70 14.54
CA ILE A 150 22.29 8.46 14.07
C ILE A 150 23.30 8.86 15.13
N ALA A 151 23.15 10.04 15.74
CA ALA A 151 24.05 10.55 16.77
C ALA A 151 24.09 9.65 18.02
N MET A 152 22.96 9.06 18.39
CA MET A 152 22.82 8.14 19.53
C MET A 152 23.12 6.68 19.16
N GLN A 153 23.47 6.40 17.90
CA GLN A 153 23.62 5.05 17.36
C GLN A 153 22.41 4.13 17.64
N SER A 154 21.20 4.72 17.63
CA SER A 154 19.93 4.04 17.91
C SER A 154 19.38 3.45 16.63
N TYR A 155 19.63 2.14 16.41
CA TYR A 155 19.22 1.44 15.20
C TYR A 155 18.43 0.17 15.50
N HIS A 156 17.59 -0.21 14.55
CA HIS A 156 17.04 -1.56 14.49
C HIS A 156 17.99 -2.43 13.66
N GLY A 157 18.79 -3.26 14.35
CA GLY A 157 19.69 -4.21 13.71
C GLY A 157 20.82 -3.56 12.89
N ASP A 158 21.39 -4.37 11.99
CA ASP A 158 22.53 -3.99 11.15
C ASP A 158 22.08 -3.28 9.85
N ALA A 159 23.04 -2.58 9.24
CA ALA A 159 22.80 -1.97 7.94
C ALA A 159 22.77 -3.04 6.83
N VAL A 160 21.90 -2.84 5.84
CA VAL A 160 21.78 -3.70 4.66
C VAL A 160 22.45 -3.01 3.48
N SER A 161 23.30 -3.71 2.74
CA SER A 161 24.03 -3.11 1.62
C SER A 161 23.99 -3.99 0.37
N ILE A 162 23.77 -3.36 -0.78
CA ILE A 162 23.93 -3.96 -2.11
C ILE A 162 24.99 -3.16 -2.87
N SER A 163 25.91 -3.85 -3.53
CA SER A 163 27.01 -3.23 -4.28
C SER A 163 27.25 -3.90 -5.62
N ARG A 164 27.63 -3.10 -6.61
CA ARG A 164 28.09 -3.48 -7.94
C ARG A 164 29.39 -2.74 -8.24
N GLY A 165 30.43 -3.47 -8.66
CA GLY A 165 31.73 -2.88 -8.98
C GLY A 165 32.46 -2.31 -7.77
N ASP A 166 33.35 -1.33 -7.99
CA ASP A 166 34.13 -0.63 -6.95
C ASP A 166 33.79 0.88 -6.95
N PRO A 167 32.79 1.30 -6.16
CA PRO A 167 32.36 2.69 -6.13
C PRO A 167 33.42 3.65 -5.60
N GLU A 168 34.20 3.23 -4.60
CA GLU A 168 35.18 4.09 -3.94
C GLU A 168 36.30 4.49 -4.91
N LYS A 169 36.83 3.49 -5.63
CA LYS A 169 37.85 3.71 -6.65
C LYS A 169 37.30 4.57 -7.79
N ALA A 170 36.13 4.24 -8.31
CA ALA A 170 35.52 4.94 -9.45
C ALA A 170 35.17 6.41 -9.13
N ILE A 171 34.76 6.73 -7.89
CA ILE A 171 34.55 8.12 -7.45
C ILE A 171 35.88 8.87 -7.37
N THR A 172 36.93 8.23 -6.89
CA THR A 172 38.26 8.84 -6.73
C THR A 172 38.89 9.16 -8.08
N GLU A 173 38.72 8.29 -9.07
CA GLU A 173 39.26 8.42 -10.43
C GLU A 173 38.37 9.27 -11.37
N ALA A 174 37.15 9.62 -10.95
CA ALA A 174 36.21 10.37 -11.79
C ALA A 174 36.70 11.80 -12.08
N PRO A 175 36.49 12.32 -13.32
CA PRO A 175 36.83 13.70 -13.67
C PRO A 175 36.18 14.74 -12.76
N HIS A 176 34.90 14.53 -12.44
CA HIS A 176 34.15 15.35 -11.50
C HIS A 176 33.58 14.49 -10.37
N ARG A 177 33.51 15.07 -9.17
CA ARG A 177 32.95 14.40 -8.00
C ARG A 177 32.30 15.37 -7.03
N PHE A 178 31.31 14.89 -6.29
CA PHE A 178 30.71 15.65 -5.20
C PHE A 178 30.08 14.75 -4.16
N ALA A 179 29.88 15.32 -2.97
CA ALA A 179 29.09 14.75 -1.91
C ALA A 179 27.85 15.61 -1.65
N GLY A 180 26.80 15.00 -1.12
CA GLY A 180 25.56 15.68 -0.78
C GLY A 180 24.78 14.96 0.31
N LYS A 181 23.80 15.68 0.85
CA LYS A 181 22.77 15.15 1.73
C LYS A 181 21.40 15.57 1.21
N LEU A 182 20.39 14.75 1.47
CA LEU A 182 18.99 15.02 1.16
C LEU A 182 18.12 14.53 2.31
N ASP A 183 17.25 15.42 2.81
CA ASP A 183 16.24 15.09 3.81
C ASP A 183 14.86 14.98 3.13
N ILE A 184 14.17 13.87 3.38
CA ILE A 184 12.84 13.57 2.86
C ILE A 184 11.91 13.45 4.07
N GLY A 185 10.94 14.36 4.16
CA GLY A 185 9.97 14.39 5.25
C GLY A 185 9.01 13.20 5.27
N SER A 186 8.41 12.96 6.43
CA SER A 186 7.34 11.98 6.61
C SER A 186 6.03 12.46 5.96
N GLN A 187 5.10 11.53 5.71
CA GLN A 187 3.78 11.80 5.14
C GLN A 187 2.70 11.04 5.91
N LEU A 188 1.65 11.73 6.35
CA LEU A 188 0.46 11.12 6.94
C LEU A 188 -0.52 10.70 5.82
N PRO A 189 -1.13 9.49 5.87
CA PRO A 189 -2.11 9.05 4.86
C PRO A 189 -3.37 9.92 4.79
N LEU A 190 -3.76 10.57 5.88
CA LEU A 190 -5.01 11.32 6.02
C LEU A 190 -6.24 10.54 5.49
N PRO A 191 -6.52 9.33 6.03
CA PRO A 191 -7.75 8.62 5.67
C PRO A 191 -8.97 9.45 6.06
N ARG A 192 -10.07 9.34 5.29
CA ARG A 192 -11.31 10.08 5.58
C ARG A 192 -11.91 9.68 6.92
N ASP A 193 -11.77 8.41 7.28
CA ASP A 193 -12.33 7.83 8.51
C ASP A 193 -11.21 7.44 9.49
N THR A 194 -11.55 7.39 10.77
CA THR A 194 -10.64 6.90 11.82
C THR A 194 -10.64 5.37 11.88
N LEU A 195 -9.63 4.81 12.54
CA LEU A 195 -9.61 3.39 12.86
C LEU A 195 -10.77 3.06 13.81
N SER A 196 -11.47 1.97 13.52
CA SER A 196 -12.54 1.47 14.37
C SER A 196 -12.72 -0.02 14.14
N ALA A 197 -13.25 -0.70 15.15
CA ALA A 197 -13.64 -2.09 15.05
C ALA A 197 -14.87 -2.38 15.92
N ARG A 198 -15.73 -3.25 15.42
CA ARG A 198 -16.83 -3.83 16.19
C ARG A 198 -16.62 -5.32 16.33
N ALA A 199 -16.79 -5.82 17.55
CA ALA A 199 -16.58 -7.22 17.90
C ALA A 199 -17.84 -7.73 18.61
N VAL A 200 -18.44 -8.81 18.10
CA VAL A 200 -19.63 -9.46 18.66
C VAL A 200 -19.29 -10.90 19.02
N PRO A 201 -19.30 -11.27 20.31
CA PRO A 201 -19.15 -12.67 20.72
C PRO A 201 -20.31 -13.49 20.18
N ASP A 202 -20.02 -14.70 19.72
CA ASP A 202 -21.06 -15.70 19.41
C ASP A 202 -21.35 -16.60 20.62
N ASP A 203 -22.40 -17.42 20.51
CA ASP A 203 -22.82 -18.32 21.59
C ASP A 203 -21.91 -19.57 21.71
N ASP A 204 -21.11 -19.87 20.68
CA ASP A 204 -20.23 -21.04 20.58
C ASP A 204 -18.78 -20.75 21.00
N GLY A 205 -18.51 -19.53 21.50
CA GLY A 205 -17.20 -19.09 22.00
C GLY A 205 -16.28 -18.43 20.97
N GLY A 206 -16.75 -18.27 19.73
CA GLY A 206 -16.12 -17.47 18.68
C GLY A 206 -16.61 -16.01 18.66
N LEU A 207 -16.35 -15.34 17.54
CA LEU A 207 -16.52 -13.90 17.40
C LEU A 207 -16.74 -13.49 15.94
N ALA A 208 -17.65 -12.55 15.73
CA ALA A 208 -17.75 -11.77 14.50
C ALA A 208 -17.07 -10.40 14.65
N VAL A 209 -16.23 -10.02 13.69
CA VAL A 209 -15.46 -8.76 13.68
C VAL A 209 -15.74 -7.95 12.42
N TRP A 210 -16.06 -6.67 12.60
CA TRP A 210 -16.14 -5.67 11.53
C TRP A 210 -15.01 -4.67 11.70
N THR A 211 -14.15 -4.56 10.69
CA THR A 211 -13.10 -3.53 10.64
C THR A 211 -12.77 -3.19 9.19
N ALA A 212 -12.33 -1.96 8.98
CA ALA A 212 -11.89 -1.45 7.69
C ALA A 212 -10.37 -1.59 7.58
N ALA A 213 -9.93 -2.79 7.19
CA ALA A 213 -8.52 -3.18 7.12
C ALA A 213 -8.11 -3.51 5.69
N GLU A 214 -6.91 -3.05 5.29
CA GLU A 214 -6.37 -3.32 3.95
C GLU A 214 -6.09 -4.81 3.73
N VAL A 215 -5.75 -5.52 4.81
CA VAL A 215 -5.48 -6.97 4.80
C VAL A 215 -6.38 -7.68 5.82
N PRO A 216 -7.64 -7.98 5.47
CA PRO A 216 -8.60 -8.62 6.38
C PRO A 216 -8.08 -9.93 7.00
N SER A 217 -7.31 -10.72 6.24
CA SER A 217 -6.70 -11.96 6.72
C SER A 217 -5.75 -11.73 7.90
N ARG A 218 -4.94 -10.66 7.88
CA ARG A 218 -4.03 -10.32 8.99
C ARG A 218 -4.81 -10.01 10.26
N VAL A 219 -5.97 -9.36 10.13
CA VAL A 219 -6.85 -9.10 11.27
C VAL A 219 -7.38 -10.39 11.87
N ARG A 220 -7.89 -11.32 11.05
CA ARG A 220 -8.37 -12.62 11.54
C ARG A 220 -7.31 -13.34 12.34
N THR A 221 -6.11 -13.48 11.78
CA THR A 221 -4.98 -14.15 12.45
C THR A 221 -4.60 -13.42 13.76
N ALA A 222 -4.58 -12.09 13.77
CA ALA A 222 -4.24 -11.31 14.96
C ALA A 222 -5.29 -11.39 16.09
N VAL A 223 -6.58 -11.37 15.72
CA VAL A 223 -7.68 -11.53 16.66
C VAL A 223 -7.67 -12.94 17.25
N ALA A 224 -7.55 -13.96 16.40
CA ALA A 224 -7.48 -15.36 16.83
C ALA A 224 -6.31 -15.60 17.80
N ALA A 225 -5.12 -15.10 17.47
CA ALA A 225 -3.94 -15.19 18.33
C ALA A 225 -4.12 -14.43 19.66
N GLY A 226 -4.68 -13.22 19.62
CA GLY A 226 -4.93 -12.42 20.81
C GLY A 226 -5.96 -13.06 21.76
N LEU A 227 -7.00 -13.69 21.22
CA LEU A 227 -8.03 -14.38 22.02
C LEU A 227 -7.64 -15.83 22.38
N LYS A 228 -6.58 -16.37 21.77
CA LYS A 228 -6.15 -17.77 21.86
C LYS A 228 -7.23 -18.76 21.40
N ILE A 229 -7.90 -18.43 20.31
CA ILE A 229 -8.91 -19.27 19.65
C ILE A 229 -8.44 -19.66 18.24
N PRO A 230 -8.95 -20.75 17.66
CA PRO A 230 -8.70 -21.08 16.25
C PRO A 230 -9.19 -19.97 15.31
N GLU A 231 -8.49 -19.73 14.19
CA GLU A 231 -8.94 -18.74 13.18
C GLU A 231 -10.35 -19.04 12.63
N SER A 232 -10.76 -20.31 12.62
CA SER A 232 -12.10 -20.73 12.19
C SER A 232 -13.22 -20.23 13.11
N GLN A 233 -12.91 -19.79 14.33
CA GLN A 233 -13.86 -19.18 15.26
C GLN A 233 -13.92 -17.64 15.13
N VAL A 234 -13.22 -17.07 14.15
CA VAL A 234 -13.22 -15.63 13.89
C VAL A 234 -13.84 -15.35 12.52
N ALA A 235 -15.13 -15.02 12.53
CA ALA A 235 -15.84 -14.52 11.36
C ALA A 235 -15.45 -13.05 11.13
N LEU A 236 -14.97 -12.74 9.93
CA LEU A 236 -14.52 -11.38 9.62
C LEU A 236 -15.34 -10.77 8.49
N HIS A 237 -15.85 -9.56 8.74
CA HIS A 237 -16.62 -8.78 7.80
C HIS A 237 -15.76 -7.61 7.34
N GLY A 238 -15.17 -7.76 6.15
CA GLY A 238 -14.36 -6.70 5.56
C GLY A 238 -15.23 -5.49 5.25
N MET A 239 -14.85 -4.33 5.77
CA MET A 239 -15.50 -3.07 5.42
C MET A 239 -14.72 -2.38 4.29
N PRO A 240 -15.42 -1.69 3.37
CA PRO A 240 -14.74 -0.89 2.35
C PRO A 240 -13.89 0.20 2.98
N ILE A 241 -12.82 0.60 2.29
CA ILE A 241 -11.98 1.73 2.69
C ILE A 241 -12.17 2.86 1.68
N ALA A 242 -12.61 4.02 2.16
CA ALA A 242 -12.73 5.23 1.35
C ALA A 242 -11.41 6.02 1.38
N GLY A 243 -10.85 6.32 0.20
CA GLY A 243 -9.67 7.17 0.07
C GLY A 243 -8.34 6.45 0.26
N ALA A 244 -7.39 7.08 0.96
CA ALA A 244 -6.04 6.54 1.16
C ALA A 244 -6.05 5.34 2.12
N THR A 245 -5.37 4.25 1.73
CA THR A 245 -5.36 2.98 2.48
C THR A 245 -4.25 2.89 3.53
N GLY A 246 -3.30 3.83 3.51
CA GLY A 246 -2.13 3.78 4.39
C GLY A 246 -2.47 3.83 5.87
N GLY A 247 -1.72 3.08 6.68
CA GLY A 247 -1.95 2.96 8.12
C GLY A 247 -3.15 2.08 8.49
N ARG A 248 -3.60 1.18 7.60
CA ARG A 248 -4.68 0.21 7.83
C ARG A 248 -4.30 -1.24 7.54
N GLN A 249 -3.01 -1.52 7.38
CA GLN A 249 -2.51 -2.89 7.18
C GLN A 249 -2.33 -3.63 8.51
N THR A 250 -1.73 -2.98 9.51
CA THR A 250 -1.43 -3.59 10.81
C THR A 250 -2.19 -2.92 11.95
N GLU A 251 -2.41 -1.62 11.86
CA GLU A 251 -3.04 -0.79 12.88
C GLU A 251 -4.53 -1.15 13.03
N ALA A 252 -5.20 -1.51 11.93
CA ALA A 252 -6.55 -2.04 11.97
C ALA A 252 -6.64 -3.39 12.71
N ALA A 253 -5.59 -4.22 12.65
CA ALA A 253 -5.50 -5.46 13.39
C ALA A 253 -5.34 -5.19 14.90
N LEU A 254 -4.51 -4.20 15.29
CA LEU A 254 -4.39 -3.78 16.69
C LEU A 254 -5.74 -3.36 17.28
N VAL A 255 -6.46 -2.47 16.59
CA VAL A 255 -7.78 -1.98 17.04
C VAL A 255 -8.79 -3.12 17.08
N ALA A 256 -8.82 -4.00 16.08
CA ALA A 256 -9.70 -5.17 16.08
C ALA A 256 -9.41 -6.16 17.21
N THR A 257 -8.14 -6.45 17.49
CA THR A 257 -7.76 -7.35 18.59
C THR A 257 -8.15 -6.76 19.95
N LEU A 258 -7.97 -5.45 20.17
CA LEU A 258 -8.41 -4.79 21.40
C LEU A 258 -9.95 -4.79 21.55
N ALA A 259 -10.69 -4.53 20.47
CA ALA A 259 -12.15 -4.63 20.47
C ALA A 259 -12.63 -6.05 20.78
N ALA A 260 -11.98 -7.06 20.19
CA ALA A 260 -12.28 -8.46 20.42
C ALA A 260 -12.02 -8.89 21.88
N LEU A 261 -10.90 -8.47 22.47
CA LEU A 261 -10.59 -8.72 23.87
C LEU A 261 -11.61 -8.03 24.79
N ALA A 262 -11.99 -6.79 24.49
CA ALA A 262 -13.04 -6.09 25.24
C ALA A 262 -14.38 -6.82 25.16
N ALA A 263 -14.80 -7.25 23.97
CA ALA A 263 -16.03 -8.00 23.76
C ALA A 263 -16.04 -9.36 24.50
N GLN A 264 -14.91 -10.09 24.48
CA GLN A 264 -14.76 -11.35 25.22
C GLN A 264 -14.88 -11.13 26.73
N ARG A 265 -14.25 -10.07 27.26
CA ARG A 265 -14.28 -9.74 28.69
C ARG A 265 -15.67 -9.30 29.15
N ALA A 266 -16.34 -8.46 28.37
CA ALA A 266 -17.68 -7.98 28.67
C ALA A 266 -18.78 -9.03 28.38
N ARG A 267 -18.48 -10.05 27.56
CA ARG A 267 -19.46 -11.01 27.00
C ARG A 267 -20.62 -10.30 26.30
N GLN A 268 -20.32 -9.17 25.68
CA GLN A 268 -21.27 -8.31 24.99
C GLN A 268 -20.63 -7.73 23.73
N PRO A 269 -21.44 -7.33 22.72
CA PRO A 269 -20.95 -6.54 21.60
C PRO A 269 -20.20 -5.28 22.06
N VAL A 270 -19.02 -5.03 21.49
CA VAL A 270 -18.21 -3.83 21.75
C VAL A 270 -17.83 -3.15 20.45
N ALA A 271 -18.01 -1.84 20.39
CA ALA A 271 -17.49 -0.98 19.32
C ALA A 271 -16.35 -0.10 19.86
N LEU A 272 -15.12 -0.37 19.42
CA LEU A 272 -13.95 0.45 19.71
C LEU A 272 -13.78 1.50 18.61
N ARG A 273 -13.80 2.77 18.99
CA ARG A 273 -13.61 3.89 18.06
C ARG A 273 -12.41 4.73 18.49
N ILE A 274 -11.55 5.04 17.53
CA ILE A 274 -10.45 5.97 17.77
C ILE A 274 -10.95 7.40 17.53
N ASP A 275 -10.78 8.23 18.55
CA ASP A 275 -11.06 9.67 18.51
C ASP A 275 -10.26 10.31 17.36
N PRO A 276 -10.90 11.08 16.45
CA PRO A 276 -10.21 11.83 15.41
C PRO A 276 -9.02 12.67 15.91
N ALA A 277 -9.11 13.26 17.11
CA ALA A 277 -8.02 14.04 17.70
C ALA A 277 -6.81 13.17 18.08
N ALA A 278 -7.04 11.90 18.44
CA ALA A 278 -5.99 10.94 18.77
C ALA A 278 -5.55 10.09 17.58
N ALA A 279 -6.31 10.07 16.48
CA ALA A 279 -6.08 9.20 15.34
C ALA A 279 -4.71 9.41 14.69
N THR A 280 -4.23 10.66 14.60
CA THR A 280 -2.92 10.97 14.00
C THR A 280 -1.73 10.45 14.82
N ALA A 281 -1.95 10.16 16.11
CA ALA A 281 -0.96 9.59 17.01
C ALA A 281 -0.73 8.09 16.74
N LEU A 282 -1.83 7.38 16.44
CA LEU A 282 -1.85 5.94 16.18
C LEU A 282 -1.70 5.60 14.70
N THR A 283 -1.92 6.57 13.81
CA THR A 283 -1.82 6.36 12.37
C THR A 283 -0.35 6.39 11.95
N ALA A 284 0.13 5.22 11.54
CA ALA A 284 1.45 5.06 10.95
C ALA A 284 1.61 5.92 9.68
N LYS A 285 2.84 6.38 9.45
CA LYS A 285 3.19 7.39 8.44
C LYS A 285 4.24 6.85 7.47
N ARG A 286 4.43 7.54 6.33
CA ARG A 286 5.60 7.31 5.46
C ARG A 286 6.85 7.60 6.26
N HIS A 287 7.86 6.75 6.13
CA HIS A 287 9.15 6.95 6.78
C HIS A 287 9.83 8.22 6.29
N ALA A 288 10.28 9.04 7.25
CA ALA A 288 11.25 10.09 6.98
C ALA A 288 12.61 9.46 6.64
N VAL A 289 13.37 10.12 5.77
CA VAL A 289 14.64 9.60 5.27
C VAL A 289 15.68 10.70 5.31
N ARG A 290 16.87 10.37 5.79
CA ARG A 290 18.08 11.14 5.56
C ARG A 290 19.01 10.33 4.68
N ALA A 291 19.30 10.87 3.50
CA ALA A 291 20.24 10.29 2.57
C ALA A 291 21.56 11.07 2.59
N SER A 292 22.69 10.36 2.63
CA SER A 292 24.02 10.86 2.27
C SER A 292 24.45 10.19 0.98
N PHE A 293 25.13 10.93 0.11
CA PHE A 293 25.64 10.32 -1.12
C PHE A 293 26.93 10.98 -1.61
N ARG A 294 27.71 10.19 -2.35
CA ARG A 294 28.86 10.63 -3.14
C ARG A 294 28.67 10.17 -4.57
N ALA A 295 29.05 11.00 -5.54
CA ALA A 295 28.90 10.68 -6.96
C ALA A 295 30.15 11.11 -7.73
N GLY A 296 30.54 10.27 -8.70
CA GLY A 296 31.59 10.51 -9.68
C GLY A 296 31.04 10.46 -11.10
N TYR A 297 31.36 11.45 -11.94
CA TYR A 297 30.78 11.62 -13.27
C TYR A 297 31.78 12.27 -14.26
N ASP A 298 31.52 12.12 -15.55
CA ASP A 298 32.36 12.68 -16.62
C ASP A 298 31.88 14.06 -17.11
N ASN A 299 32.57 14.61 -18.11
CA ASN A 299 32.27 15.93 -18.69
C ASN A 299 30.93 15.99 -19.44
N ASP A 300 30.39 14.85 -19.88
CA ASP A 300 29.13 14.75 -20.61
C ASP A 300 27.94 14.56 -19.66
N GLY A 301 28.20 14.41 -18.36
CA GLY A 301 27.19 14.16 -17.33
C GLY A 301 26.84 12.68 -17.18
N ARG A 302 27.66 11.76 -17.69
CA ARG A 302 27.49 10.33 -17.45
C ARG A 302 27.92 10.00 -16.03
N LEU A 303 27.06 9.32 -15.30
CA LEU A 303 27.35 8.82 -13.96
C LEU A 303 28.26 7.58 -14.08
N LEU A 304 29.45 7.68 -13.50
CA LEU A 304 30.43 6.60 -13.45
C LEU A 304 30.28 5.80 -12.16
N SER A 305 29.96 6.50 -11.07
CA SER A 305 29.75 5.87 -9.77
C SER A 305 28.85 6.68 -8.85
N ALA A 306 28.12 5.98 -7.98
CA ALA A 306 27.46 6.57 -6.83
C ALA A 306 27.59 5.65 -5.60
N ASP A 307 27.69 6.26 -4.43
CA ASP A 307 27.70 5.61 -3.13
C ASP A 307 26.66 6.31 -2.26
N VAL A 308 25.61 5.60 -1.89
CA VAL A 308 24.40 6.14 -1.27
C VAL A 308 24.15 5.45 0.07
N GLU A 309 23.97 6.25 1.11
CA GLU A 309 23.54 5.81 2.43
C GLU A 309 22.13 6.33 2.72
N LEU A 310 21.25 5.47 3.19
CA LEU A 310 19.85 5.75 3.48
C LEU A 310 19.57 5.44 4.95
N SER A 311 19.40 6.47 5.77
CA SER A 311 18.94 6.31 7.15
C SER A 311 17.46 6.64 7.21
N ILE A 312 16.66 5.67 7.65
CA ILE A 312 15.19 5.74 7.61
C ILE A 312 14.65 5.74 9.02
N ASP A 313 13.67 6.60 9.32
CA ASP A 313 12.93 6.57 10.58
C ASP A 313 12.04 5.31 10.65
N GLY A 314 12.52 4.26 11.34
CA GLY A 314 11.81 3.00 11.49
C GLY A 314 10.74 3.00 12.57
N GLY A 315 10.64 4.07 13.36
CA GLY A 315 9.80 4.12 14.57
C GLY A 315 10.34 3.26 15.71
N TRP A 316 9.46 2.99 16.68
CA TRP A 316 9.85 2.34 17.94
C TRP A 316 10.15 0.84 17.81
N ILE A 317 9.52 0.16 16.85
CA ILE A 317 9.73 -1.25 16.48
C ILE A 317 9.91 -1.39 14.97
N VAL A 318 10.53 -2.49 14.52
CA VAL A 318 10.79 -2.74 13.09
C VAL A 318 9.50 -2.79 12.26
N GLY A 319 8.52 -3.63 12.66
CA GLY A 319 7.25 -3.78 11.95
C GLY A 319 7.40 -3.95 10.43
N ASP A 320 6.65 -3.17 9.66
CA ASP A 320 6.66 -3.20 8.20
C ASP A 320 7.84 -2.37 7.60
N SER A 321 8.65 -1.69 8.42
CA SER A 321 9.76 -0.82 7.97
C SER A 321 10.87 -1.54 7.20
N ASN A 322 11.07 -2.85 7.42
CA ASN A 322 12.02 -3.65 6.63
C ASN A 322 11.61 -3.69 5.15
N ALA A 323 10.32 -3.85 4.86
CA ALA A 323 9.84 -3.86 3.49
C ALA A 323 10.07 -2.50 2.81
N ALA A 324 9.86 -1.39 3.55
CA ALA A 324 10.17 -0.05 3.07
C ALA A 324 11.66 0.14 2.77
N LEU A 325 12.54 -0.36 3.65
CA LEU A 325 13.99 -0.33 3.46
C LEU A 325 14.41 -1.10 2.20
N ASP A 326 13.91 -2.34 2.03
CA ASP A 326 14.18 -3.17 0.86
C ASP A 326 13.77 -2.44 -0.43
N GLN A 327 12.55 -1.88 -0.45
CA GLN A 327 12.05 -1.13 -1.61
C GLN A 327 12.92 0.10 -1.91
N MET A 328 13.40 0.80 -0.89
CA MET A 328 14.28 1.97 -1.06
C MET A 328 15.63 1.57 -1.66
N ILE A 329 16.23 0.48 -1.19
CA ILE A 329 17.50 -0.07 -1.69
C ILE A 329 17.35 -0.54 -3.14
N LEU A 330 16.28 -1.28 -3.45
CA LEU A 330 16.02 -1.84 -4.79
C LEU A 330 15.70 -0.77 -5.85
N HIS A 331 15.25 0.41 -5.42
CA HIS A 331 14.90 1.52 -6.33
C HIS A 331 15.84 2.73 -6.23
N ALA A 332 16.94 2.62 -5.48
CA ALA A 332 17.92 3.68 -5.33
C ALA A 332 18.65 4.04 -6.65
N ASP A 333 18.56 3.17 -7.65
CA ASP A 333 19.05 3.39 -9.00
C ASP A 333 18.12 4.28 -9.85
N GLY A 334 16.89 4.51 -9.41
CA GLY A 334 15.87 5.20 -10.21
C GLY A 334 15.61 4.45 -11.52
N ALA A 335 15.75 5.12 -12.65
CA ALA A 335 15.68 4.52 -13.99
C ALA A 335 17.06 4.41 -14.67
N TYR A 336 18.14 4.49 -13.90
CA TYR A 336 19.48 4.77 -14.41
C TYR A 336 20.45 3.64 -14.16
N PHE A 337 21.32 3.39 -15.14
CA PHE A 337 22.41 2.46 -14.99
C PHE A 337 23.63 3.16 -14.37
N VAL A 338 24.14 2.60 -13.26
CA VAL A 338 25.31 3.13 -12.52
C VAL A 338 26.42 2.08 -12.45
N PRO A 339 27.51 2.17 -13.25
CA PRO A 339 28.49 1.10 -13.39
C PRO A 339 29.07 0.61 -12.06
N HIS A 340 29.44 1.54 -11.18
CA HIS A 340 29.95 1.27 -9.85
C HIS A 340 29.03 1.88 -8.81
N PHE A 341 28.20 1.05 -8.18
CA PHE A 341 27.11 1.52 -7.31
C PHE A 341 27.10 0.77 -6.00
N ARG A 342 27.06 1.50 -4.88
CA ARG A 342 26.73 0.97 -3.56
C ARG A 342 25.55 1.73 -3.00
N VAL A 343 24.60 0.99 -2.47
CA VAL A 343 23.52 1.52 -1.64
C VAL A 343 23.51 0.76 -0.32
N THR A 344 23.60 1.51 0.76
CA THR A 344 23.54 1.00 2.14
C THR A 344 22.35 1.65 2.83
N GLY A 345 21.48 0.85 3.42
CA GLY A 345 20.30 1.34 4.11
C GLY A 345 20.25 0.87 5.56
N ARG A 346 19.67 1.69 6.43
CA ARG A 346 19.60 1.43 7.87
C ARG A 346 18.29 1.95 8.48
N LEU A 347 17.71 1.15 9.38
CA LEU A 347 16.56 1.55 10.17
C LEU A 347 17.00 2.21 11.47
N CYS A 348 16.62 3.47 11.64
CA CYS A 348 16.78 4.21 12.89
C CYS A 348 15.66 3.84 13.86
N ARG A 349 16.02 3.59 15.12
CA ARG A 349 15.07 3.39 16.20
C ARG A 349 14.75 4.73 16.86
N THR A 350 13.52 5.19 16.67
CA THR A 350 13.01 6.47 17.17
C THR A 350 11.82 6.24 18.09
N HIS A 351 11.35 7.29 18.74
CA HIS A 351 10.17 7.30 19.60
C HIS A 351 8.93 7.77 18.85
N HIS A 352 8.80 7.31 17.60
CA HIS A 352 7.63 7.49 16.75
C HIS A 352 6.85 6.20 16.61
N VAL A 353 5.56 6.32 16.26
CA VAL A 353 4.79 5.20 15.74
C VAL A 353 5.54 4.58 14.56
N THR A 354 5.63 3.26 14.52
CA THR A 354 6.28 2.54 13.42
C THR A 354 5.61 2.89 12.09
N GLY A 355 6.42 3.14 11.07
CA GLY A 355 5.95 3.56 9.76
C GLY A 355 5.08 2.50 9.08
N ALA A 356 4.30 2.93 8.09
CA ALA A 356 3.41 2.05 7.33
C ALA A 356 3.51 2.26 5.83
N ALA A 357 3.08 1.21 5.13
CA ALA A 357 2.93 1.22 3.69
C ALA A 357 2.01 2.30 3.18
N LEU A 358 2.58 3.12 2.32
CA LEU A 358 1.91 4.11 1.49
C LEU A 358 2.25 3.85 0.02
N PRO A 359 1.48 4.39 -0.94
CA PRO A 359 1.77 4.19 -2.36
C PRO A 359 3.24 4.51 -2.70
N ALA A 360 3.92 3.58 -3.38
CA ALA A 360 5.36 3.66 -3.67
C ALA A 360 6.26 3.81 -2.43
N GLU A 361 5.89 3.21 -1.29
CA GLU A 361 6.70 3.18 -0.06
C GLU A 361 8.13 2.69 -0.34
N GLY A 362 9.10 3.44 0.17
CA GLY A 362 10.52 3.17 0.00
C GLY A 362 11.00 3.54 -1.40
N ALA A 363 10.37 3.01 -2.42
CA ALA A 363 10.76 3.18 -3.82
C ALA A 363 10.84 4.65 -4.24
N ALA A 364 9.82 5.46 -3.92
CA ALA A 364 9.83 6.88 -4.26
C ALA A 364 10.96 7.64 -3.57
N GLN A 365 11.19 7.36 -2.28
CA GLN A 365 12.27 7.98 -1.52
C GLN A 365 13.66 7.57 -2.03
N GLY A 366 13.85 6.30 -2.36
CA GLY A 366 15.11 5.77 -2.89
C GLY A 366 15.45 6.37 -4.24
N SER A 367 14.49 6.38 -5.17
CA SER A 367 14.69 6.97 -6.50
C SER A 367 14.92 8.48 -6.46
N LEU A 368 14.31 9.20 -5.51
CA LEU A 368 14.49 10.65 -5.38
C LEU A 368 15.96 11.05 -5.12
N VAL A 369 16.73 10.21 -4.41
CA VAL A 369 18.15 10.46 -4.17
C VAL A 369 18.94 10.47 -5.49
N MET A 370 18.64 9.54 -6.39
CA MET A 370 19.28 9.50 -7.71
C MET A 370 18.87 10.69 -8.59
N GLU A 371 17.60 11.11 -8.52
CA GLU A 371 17.13 12.32 -9.20
C GLU A 371 17.87 13.58 -8.73
N GLU A 372 18.14 13.68 -7.43
CA GLU A 372 18.91 14.77 -6.85
C GLU A 372 20.37 14.75 -7.33
N ILE A 373 21.00 13.56 -7.40
CA ILE A 373 22.35 13.39 -7.95
C ILE A 373 22.41 13.87 -9.40
N LEU A 374 21.53 13.36 -10.27
CA LEU A 374 21.55 13.72 -11.69
C LEU A 374 21.19 15.18 -11.94
N THR A 375 20.28 15.74 -11.15
CA THR A 375 19.94 17.17 -11.24
C THR A 375 21.13 18.05 -10.86
N ARG A 376 21.88 17.69 -9.82
CA ARG A 376 23.11 18.41 -9.44
C ARG A 376 24.22 18.26 -10.49
N ILE A 377 24.35 17.10 -11.13
CA ILE A 377 25.28 16.90 -12.26
C ILE A 377 24.94 17.85 -13.40
N ALA A 378 23.67 17.87 -13.83
CA ALA A 378 23.21 18.74 -14.91
C ALA A 378 23.48 20.22 -14.60
N ASN A 379 23.14 20.67 -13.38
CA ASN A 379 23.35 22.06 -12.97
C ASN A 379 24.84 22.45 -12.92
N ARG A 380 25.72 21.56 -12.43
CA ARG A 380 27.16 21.83 -12.35
C ARG A 380 27.84 21.93 -13.70
N LEU A 381 27.36 21.16 -14.68
CA LEU A 381 27.89 21.18 -16.05
C LEU A 381 27.16 22.18 -16.97
N GLY A 382 26.07 22.81 -16.49
CA GLY A 382 25.22 23.67 -17.32
C GLY A 382 24.49 22.91 -18.43
N LEU A 383 24.26 21.61 -18.26
CA LEU A 383 23.61 20.74 -19.24
C LEU A 383 22.09 20.69 -19.02
N SER A 384 21.34 20.31 -20.07
CA SER A 384 19.92 20.00 -19.92
C SER A 384 19.72 18.81 -18.97
N PRO A 385 18.89 18.94 -17.92
CA PRO A 385 18.58 17.82 -17.04
C PRO A 385 17.92 16.64 -17.76
N ALA A 386 17.16 16.87 -18.84
CA ALA A 386 16.58 15.79 -19.63
C ALA A 386 17.66 15.01 -20.40
N LYS A 387 18.67 15.71 -20.96
CA LYS A 387 19.79 15.07 -21.65
C LYS A 387 20.65 14.24 -20.72
N VAL A 388 20.96 14.77 -19.53
CA VAL A 388 21.71 14.03 -18.50
C VAL A 388 20.96 12.77 -18.06
N ARG A 389 19.63 12.86 -17.88
CA ARG A 389 18.80 11.68 -17.58
C ARG A 389 18.85 10.65 -18.70
N ASP A 390 18.61 11.07 -19.95
CA ASP A 390 18.62 10.18 -21.12
C ASP A 390 19.95 9.43 -21.27
N LEU A 391 21.06 10.15 -21.08
CA LEU A 391 22.41 9.57 -21.15
C LEU A 391 22.58 8.41 -20.15
N ASN A 392 21.98 8.53 -18.98
CA ASN A 392 22.13 7.60 -17.85
C ASN A 392 21.07 6.49 -17.79
N LEU A 393 19.98 6.55 -18.57
CA LEU A 393 18.95 5.48 -18.60
C LEU A 393 19.56 4.08 -18.83
N TYR A 394 18.90 3.04 -18.31
CA TYR A 394 19.16 1.66 -18.70
C TYR A 394 19.08 1.50 -20.23
N ARG A 395 19.93 0.67 -20.84
CA ARG A 395 19.95 0.41 -22.29
C ARG A 395 20.28 -1.06 -22.57
N GLU A 396 19.67 -1.62 -23.61
CA GLU A 396 19.98 -2.98 -24.08
C GLU A 396 21.48 -3.16 -24.38
N THR A 397 22.10 -2.13 -24.96
CA THR A 397 23.50 -2.15 -25.37
C THR A 397 24.46 -1.74 -24.26
N GLY A 398 25.71 -2.19 -24.37
CA GLY A 398 26.81 -1.78 -23.50
C GLY A 398 26.75 -2.33 -22.08
N ASN A 399 26.10 -3.48 -21.87
CA ASN A 399 25.90 -4.14 -20.57
C ASN A 399 25.17 -3.26 -19.55
N ARG A 400 24.18 -2.49 -20.01
CA ARG A 400 23.38 -1.55 -19.20
C ARG A 400 21.93 -1.99 -19.06
N HIS A 401 21.66 -3.29 -19.09
CA HIS A 401 20.30 -3.87 -19.12
C HIS A 401 19.94 -4.63 -17.85
N SER A 402 20.74 -4.51 -16.78
CA SER A 402 20.46 -5.12 -15.48
C SER A 402 20.68 -4.15 -14.33
N THR A 403 19.82 -4.28 -13.32
CA THR A 403 19.88 -3.50 -12.08
C THR A 403 21.13 -3.81 -11.27
N HIS A 404 21.39 -3.02 -10.23
CA HIS A 404 22.51 -3.25 -9.30
C HIS A 404 22.40 -4.53 -8.48
N TYR A 405 21.23 -5.16 -8.46
CA TYR A 405 20.97 -6.47 -7.85
C TYR A 405 20.74 -7.57 -8.91
N GLY A 406 21.10 -7.32 -10.18
CA GLY A 406 21.18 -8.34 -11.22
C GLY A 406 19.88 -8.66 -11.95
N GLN A 407 18.76 -8.01 -11.64
CA GLN A 407 17.50 -8.22 -12.36
C GLN A 407 17.53 -7.53 -13.74
N PRO A 408 17.18 -8.22 -14.83
CA PRO A 408 17.03 -7.61 -16.16
C PRO A 408 15.97 -6.50 -16.20
N VAL A 409 16.18 -5.50 -17.04
CA VAL A 409 15.28 -4.35 -17.23
C VAL A 409 14.77 -4.34 -18.67
N ASP A 410 13.46 -4.13 -18.86
CA ASP A 410 12.88 -3.83 -20.17
C ASP A 410 13.27 -2.41 -20.58
N CYS A 411 14.42 -2.28 -21.25
CA CYS A 411 14.94 -0.97 -21.62
C CYS A 411 14.10 -0.37 -22.75
N GLU A 412 13.64 -1.18 -23.71
CA GLU A 412 12.84 -0.70 -24.84
C GLU A 412 11.59 0.06 -24.39
N ALA A 413 10.85 -0.49 -23.42
CA ALA A 413 9.68 0.20 -22.86
C ALA A 413 10.05 1.52 -22.19
N LEU A 414 11.14 1.54 -21.40
CA LEU A 414 11.63 2.74 -20.72
C LEU A 414 12.01 3.84 -21.74
N GLN A 415 12.78 3.50 -22.77
CA GLN A 415 13.17 4.45 -23.82
C GLN A 415 11.97 4.95 -24.61
N ARG A 416 11.04 4.06 -24.97
CA ARG A 416 9.83 4.44 -25.73
C ARG A 416 9.00 5.46 -24.96
N VAL A 417 8.75 5.24 -23.67
CA VAL A 417 7.99 6.17 -22.82
C VAL A 417 8.72 7.51 -22.70
N TRP A 418 10.03 7.48 -22.43
CA TRP A 418 10.83 8.70 -22.28
C TRP A 418 10.85 9.54 -23.57
N ASN A 419 11.19 8.92 -24.71
CA ASN A 419 11.28 9.62 -25.99
C ASN A 419 9.93 10.18 -26.43
N THR A 420 8.85 9.43 -26.21
CA THR A 420 7.48 9.90 -26.49
C THR A 420 7.15 11.12 -25.65
N LEU A 421 7.43 11.09 -24.34
CA LEU A 421 7.19 12.21 -23.43
C LEU A 421 7.98 13.45 -23.85
N ILE A 422 9.30 13.31 -24.06
CA ILE A 422 10.17 14.44 -24.40
C ILE A 422 9.79 15.05 -25.75
N GLY A 423 9.48 14.22 -26.75
CA GLY A 423 9.04 14.66 -28.07
C GLY A 423 7.68 15.35 -28.04
N HIS A 424 6.63 14.69 -27.53
CA HIS A 424 5.27 15.24 -27.50
C HIS A 424 5.12 16.48 -26.62
N SER A 425 5.91 16.58 -25.54
CA SER A 425 5.83 17.73 -24.65
C SER A 425 6.63 18.94 -25.13
N GLU A 426 7.41 18.81 -26.22
CA GLU A 426 8.36 19.81 -26.71
C GLU A 426 9.30 20.30 -25.58
N PHE A 427 9.79 19.37 -24.76
CA PHE A 427 10.40 19.70 -23.46
C PHE A 427 11.51 20.75 -23.56
N GLU A 428 12.44 20.59 -24.52
CA GLU A 428 13.57 21.52 -24.71
C GLU A 428 13.10 22.90 -25.17
N ALA A 429 12.18 22.99 -26.13
CA ALA A 429 11.63 24.26 -26.59
C ALA A 429 10.82 24.97 -25.50
N ARG A 430 10.16 24.23 -24.60
CA ARG A 430 9.49 24.81 -23.42
C ARG A 430 10.48 25.29 -22.36
N ARG A 431 11.58 24.58 -22.16
CA ARG A 431 12.66 24.96 -21.25
C ARG A 431 13.29 26.29 -21.68
N GLU A 432 13.65 26.42 -22.96
CA GLU A 432 14.22 27.66 -23.50
C GLU A 432 13.26 28.85 -23.33
N ARG A 433 11.97 28.67 -23.66
CA ARG A 433 10.93 29.68 -23.41
C ARG A 433 10.79 30.06 -21.93
N ILE A 434 10.94 29.09 -21.03
CA ILE A 434 10.92 29.34 -19.58
C ILE A 434 12.14 30.14 -19.15
N ASP A 435 13.33 29.85 -19.69
CA ASP A 435 14.56 30.59 -19.38
C ASP A 435 14.48 32.04 -19.86
N ASP A 436 13.97 32.27 -21.08
CA ASP A 436 13.69 33.63 -21.59
C ASP A 436 12.73 34.38 -20.68
N TRP A 437 11.63 33.74 -20.28
CA TRP A 437 10.66 34.33 -19.38
C TRP A 437 11.28 34.63 -18.01
N ASN A 438 12.07 33.72 -17.46
CA ASN A 438 12.75 33.89 -16.18
C ASN A 438 13.78 35.03 -16.21
N ARG A 439 14.45 35.29 -17.34
CA ARG A 439 15.35 36.45 -17.48
C ARG A 439 14.60 37.78 -17.38
N GLN A 440 13.36 37.82 -17.86
CA GLN A 440 12.53 39.04 -17.92
C GLN A 440 11.71 39.26 -16.64
N ASN A 441 11.54 38.24 -15.79
CA ASN A 441 10.69 38.29 -14.60
C ASN A 441 11.53 38.13 -13.33
N PRO A 442 11.86 39.21 -12.60
CA PRO A 442 12.70 39.11 -11.40
C PRO A 442 11.98 38.48 -10.20
N CYS A 443 10.68 38.71 -10.05
CA CYS A 443 9.90 38.31 -8.86
C CYS A 443 9.18 36.96 -8.99
N TYR A 444 9.00 36.46 -10.21
CA TYR A 444 8.32 35.20 -10.47
C TYR A 444 9.19 34.35 -11.37
N LYS A 445 9.30 33.06 -11.07
CA LYS A 445 10.05 32.09 -11.87
C LYS A 445 9.14 30.93 -12.26
N ARG A 446 9.38 30.39 -13.45
CA ARG A 446 8.77 29.15 -13.95
C ARG A 446 9.83 28.05 -13.93
N GLY A 447 9.39 26.82 -13.71
CA GLY A 447 10.22 25.63 -13.77
C GLY A 447 9.47 24.51 -14.49
N ILE A 448 10.23 23.62 -15.12
CA ILE A 448 9.71 22.40 -15.74
C ILE A 448 10.70 21.26 -15.47
N ALA A 449 10.16 20.06 -15.25
CA ALA A 449 10.96 18.85 -15.06
C ALA A 449 10.27 17.66 -15.73
N ALA A 450 11.08 16.72 -16.22
CA ALA A 450 10.67 15.41 -16.69
C ALA A 450 11.48 14.36 -15.95
N VAL A 451 10.79 13.41 -15.33
CA VAL A 451 11.38 12.38 -14.45
C VAL A 451 10.93 11.01 -14.94
N PRO A 452 11.84 10.11 -15.34
CA PRO A 452 11.50 8.74 -15.68
C PRO A 452 11.21 7.92 -14.41
N VAL A 453 10.39 6.89 -14.54
CA VAL A 453 10.07 5.99 -13.42
C VAL A 453 10.28 4.55 -13.87
N LYS A 454 11.16 3.82 -13.17
CA LYS A 454 11.23 2.36 -13.16
C LYS A 454 10.71 1.90 -11.80
N PHE A 455 9.68 1.05 -11.80
CA PHE A 455 9.09 0.53 -10.58
C PHE A 455 8.97 -0.99 -10.65
N GLY A 456 9.58 -1.70 -9.71
CA GLY A 456 9.50 -3.15 -9.58
C GLY A 456 8.09 -3.58 -9.14
N LEU A 457 7.50 -4.54 -9.84
CA LEU A 457 6.18 -5.07 -9.50
C LEU A 457 6.32 -6.38 -8.73
N GLY A 458 5.71 -6.44 -7.55
CA GLY A 458 5.73 -7.64 -6.69
C GLY A 458 5.99 -7.30 -5.23
N ASP A 459 5.62 -8.22 -4.34
CA ASP A 459 6.17 -8.24 -2.98
C ASP A 459 7.60 -8.82 -3.04
N THR A 460 8.55 -8.25 -2.31
CA THR A 460 9.92 -8.78 -2.19
C THR A 460 9.95 -10.16 -1.53
N ARG A 461 8.89 -10.48 -0.78
CA ARG A 461 8.62 -11.82 -0.26
C ARG A 461 7.79 -12.63 -1.25
N SER A 462 8.43 -13.60 -1.89
CA SER A 462 7.81 -14.42 -2.94
C SER A 462 6.54 -15.16 -2.46
N ASP A 463 6.49 -15.60 -1.21
CA ASP A 463 5.33 -16.26 -0.58
C ASP A 463 4.08 -15.36 -0.52
N ARG A 464 4.24 -14.04 -0.65
CA ARG A 464 3.13 -13.09 -0.64
C ARG A 464 2.55 -12.79 -2.02
N ASN A 465 3.20 -13.23 -3.09
CA ASN A 465 2.73 -13.05 -4.47
C ASN A 465 1.73 -14.16 -4.86
N GLN A 466 0.60 -14.19 -4.16
CA GLN A 466 -0.45 -15.19 -4.33
C GLN A 466 -1.84 -14.53 -4.50
N ALA A 467 -2.77 -15.27 -5.09
CA ALA A 467 -4.14 -14.84 -5.30
C ALA A 467 -5.10 -16.02 -5.17
N MET A 468 -6.30 -15.75 -4.65
CA MET A 468 -7.39 -16.70 -4.56
C MET A 468 -8.71 -16.03 -4.91
N VAL A 469 -9.55 -16.79 -5.60
CA VAL A 469 -10.89 -16.39 -6.04
C VAL A 469 -11.81 -17.60 -5.90
N LEU A 470 -13.06 -17.35 -5.53
CA LEU A 470 -14.13 -18.34 -5.63
C LEU A 470 -15.12 -17.88 -6.71
N ILE A 471 -15.37 -18.74 -7.71
CA ILE A 471 -16.37 -18.50 -8.76
C ILE A 471 -17.52 -19.49 -8.58
N GLN A 472 -18.75 -18.96 -8.56
CA GLN A 472 -19.98 -19.74 -8.49
C GLN A 472 -20.81 -19.47 -9.75
N LEU A 473 -21.25 -20.53 -10.42
CA LEU A 473 -22.24 -20.47 -11.50
C LEU A 473 -23.61 -20.78 -10.88
N LEU A 474 -24.55 -19.86 -11.01
CA LEU A 474 -25.92 -20.07 -10.54
C LEU A 474 -26.78 -20.69 -11.64
N LEU A 475 -27.93 -21.25 -11.26
CA LEU A 475 -28.81 -21.97 -12.18
C LEU A 475 -29.44 -21.06 -13.25
N ASP A 476 -29.53 -19.76 -13.00
CA ASP A 476 -29.96 -18.75 -13.97
C ASP A 476 -28.86 -18.34 -14.96
N GLY A 477 -27.67 -18.94 -14.86
CA GLY A 477 -26.50 -18.65 -15.69
C GLY A 477 -25.69 -17.44 -15.21
N SER A 478 -26.08 -16.78 -14.12
CA SER A 478 -25.31 -15.69 -13.54
C SER A 478 -24.02 -16.20 -12.86
N VAL A 479 -22.98 -15.39 -12.92
CA VAL A 479 -21.65 -15.72 -12.38
C VAL A 479 -21.36 -14.84 -11.17
N CYS A 480 -21.08 -15.46 -10.03
CA CYS A 480 -20.67 -14.76 -8.81
C CYS A 480 -19.18 -14.99 -8.55
N VAL A 481 -18.40 -13.93 -8.45
CA VAL A 481 -16.97 -13.96 -8.09
C VAL A 481 -16.78 -13.37 -6.70
N ARG A 482 -16.12 -14.10 -5.81
CA ARG A 482 -15.81 -13.68 -4.43
C ARG A 482 -14.30 -13.49 -4.26
N LEU A 483 -13.94 -12.36 -3.65
CA LEU A 483 -12.55 -11.96 -3.39
C LEU A 483 -12.38 -11.55 -1.92
N GLY A 484 -11.26 -11.95 -1.32
CA GLY A 484 -10.97 -11.67 0.09
C GLY A 484 -10.31 -10.32 0.30
N CYS A 485 -9.69 -9.79 -0.76
CA CYS A 485 -9.19 -8.42 -0.76
C CYS A 485 -10.34 -7.40 -0.78
N ILE A 486 -10.10 -6.23 -0.22
CA ILE A 486 -11.08 -5.15 -0.14
C ILE A 486 -11.09 -4.29 -1.42
N ASP A 487 -12.23 -3.64 -1.64
CA ASP A 487 -12.34 -2.60 -2.66
C ASP A 487 -11.87 -1.26 -2.09
N ASN A 488 -10.91 -0.66 -2.79
CA ASN A 488 -10.29 0.63 -2.46
C ASN A 488 -10.61 1.70 -3.52
N GLY A 489 -11.59 1.45 -4.40
CA GLY A 489 -12.01 2.42 -5.43
C GLY A 489 -11.09 2.50 -6.65
N ASP A 490 -10.19 1.54 -6.84
CA ASP A 490 -9.24 1.53 -7.96
C ASP A 490 -9.72 0.73 -9.20
N GLY A 491 -11.00 0.32 -9.18
CA GLY A 491 -11.65 -0.39 -10.28
C GLY A 491 -11.31 -1.88 -10.38
N LEU A 492 -10.70 -2.49 -9.34
CA LEU A 492 -10.44 -3.94 -9.32
C LEU A 492 -11.71 -4.77 -9.61
N PRO A 493 -12.87 -4.55 -8.95
CA PRO A 493 -14.05 -5.39 -9.18
C PRO A 493 -14.49 -5.39 -10.65
N LEU A 494 -14.42 -4.23 -11.32
CA LEU A 494 -14.76 -4.10 -12.73
C LEU A 494 -13.82 -4.91 -13.62
N ARG A 495 -12.50 -4.78 -13.42
CA ARG A 495 -11.50 -5.53 -14.19
C ARG A 495 -11.63 -7.05 -14.02
N ILE A 496 -12.04 -7.49 -12.83
CA ILE A 496 -12.32 -8.90 -12.54
C ILE A 496 -13.61 -9.37 -13.20
N ALA A 497 -14.66 -8.55 -13.18
CA ALA A 497 -15.90 -8.83 -13.89
C ALA A 497 -15.67 -8.97 -15.40
N GLU A 498 -14.90 -8.04 -15.99
CA GLU A 498 -14.52 -8.07 -17.40
C GLU A 498 -13.71 -9.33 -17.76
N GLU A 499 -12.75 -9.71 -16.91
CA GLU A 499 -11.95 -10.93 -17.14
C GLU A 499 -12.83 -12.18 -17.08
N ALA A 500 -13.68 -12.34 -16.06
CA ALA A 500 -14.59 -13.48 -15.95
C ALA A 500 -15.60 -13.52 -17.11
N ALA A 501 -16.16 -12.36 -17.47
CA ALA A 501 -17.10 -12.23 -18.59
C ALA A 501 -16.45 -12.63 -19.92
N ARG A 502 -15.21 -12.16 -20.17
CA ARG A 502 -14.42 -12.55 -21.33
C ARG A 502 -14.15 -14.05 -21.37
N GLN A 503 -13.85 -14.66 -20.24
CA GLN A 503 -13.55 -16.09 -20.13
C GLN A 503 -14.77 -16.98 -20.40
N PHE A 504 -15.95 -16.59 -19.92
CA PHE A 504 -17.21 -17.29 -20.15
C PHE A 504 -17.96 -16.83 -21.42
N GLY A 505 -17.43 -15.81 -22.12
CA GLY A 505 -18.06 -15.26 -23.31
C GLY A 505 -19.44 -14.64 -23.07
N ILE A 506 -19.74 -14.16 -21.85
CA ILE A 506 -21.01 -13.55 -21.45
C ILE A 506 -20.87 -12.03 -21.31
N PRO A 507 -21.96 -11.24 -21.32
CA PRO A 507 -21.86 -9.82 -21.02
C PRO A 507 -21.43 -9.56 -19.57
N ALA A 508 -20.71 -8.45 -19.33
CA ALA A 508 -20.20 -8.11 -18.00
C ALA A 508 -21.28 -7.97 -16.92
N HIS A 509 -22.51 -7.57 -17.28
CA HIS A 509 -23.63 -7.50 -16.33
C HIS A 509 -24.12 -8.89 -15.86
N GLY A 510 -23.72 -9.97 -16.53
CA GLY A 510 -23.93 -11.35 -16.08
C GLY A 510 -22.95 -11.81 -15.00
N VAL A 511 -21.99 -10.94 -14.63
CA VAL A 511 -20.98 -11.22 -13.60
C VAL A 511 -21.15 -10.24 -12.42
N SER A 512 -21.33 -10.79 -11.23
CA SER A 512 -21.30 -10.05 -9.97
C SER A 512 -20.00 -10.32 -9.23
N VAL A 513 -19.22 -9.29 -8.91
CA VAL A 513 -18.00 -9.40 -8.11
C VAL A 513 -18.23 -8.83 -6.72
N ARG A 514 -17.86 -9.58 -5.66
CA ARG A 514 -17.88 -9.08 -4.28
C ARG A 514 -16.50 -9.18 -3.64
N CYS A 515 -16.00 -8.05 -3.18
CA CYS A 515 -14.77 -7.92 -2.41
C CYS A 515 -15.05 -7.98 -0.91
N GLY A 516 -13.98 -8.13 -0.11
CA GLY A 516 -14.06 -8.09 1.35
C GLY A 516 -14.67 -9.34 1.99
N ASP A 517 -14.57 -10.51 1.33
CA ASP A 517 -15.07 -11.79 1.85
C ASP A 517 -13.93 -12.76 2.22
N PRO A 518 -13.15 -12.45 3.27
CA PRO A 518 -12.02 -13.29 3.69
C PRO A 518 -12.49 -14.62 4.30
N ASN A 519 -13.78 -14.81 4.58
CA ASN A 519 -14.31 -16.08 5.10
C ASN A 519 -14.33 -17.15 3.99
N LEU A 520 -14.68 -16.75 2.76
CA LEU A 520 -14.65 -17.62 1.59
C LEU A 520 -13.27 -17.69 0.93
N THR A 521 -12.46 -16.65 1.10
CA THR A 521 -11.12 -16.55 0.50
C THR A 521 -10.09 -16.06 1.53
N PRO A 522 -9.71 -16.92 2.50
CA PRO A 522 -8.76 -16.58 3.57
C PRO A 522 -7.32 -16.39 3.08
N HIS A 523 -6.44 -15.89 3.96
CA HIS A 523 -4.99 -15.77 3.73
C HIS A 523 -4.55 -14.96 2.50
N MET A 524 -5.46 -14.13 1.96
CA MET A 524 -5.13 -13.13 0.95
C MET A 524 -4.14 -12.10 1.51
N THR A 525 -3.17 -11.72 0.68
CA THR A 525 -2.11 -10.77 1.03
C THR A 525 -2.51 -9.33 0.72
N ALA A 526 -1.68 -8.37 1.12
CA ALA A 526 -1.91 -6.95 0.86
C ALA A 526 -2.00 -6.67 -0.65
N ARG A 527 -2.77 -5.64 -1.00
CA ARG A 527 -2.88 -5.20 -2.38
C ARG A 527 -1.65 -4.37 -2.75
N ILE A 528 -0.80 -4.88 -3.64
CA ILE A 528 0.44 -4.22 -4.08
C ILE A 528 0.27 -3.75 -5.53
N GLY A 529 -0.32 -2.57 -5.69
CA GLY A 529 -0.44 -1.88 -6.99
C GLY A 529 -0.94 -2.77 -8.14
N ALA A 530 -0.28 -2.65 -9.30
CA ALA A 530 -0.64 -3.37 -10.52
C ALA A 530 -0.39 -4.90 -10.46
N ASN A 531 0.42 -5.37 -9.51
CA ASN A 531 0.68 -6.80 -9.33
C ASN A 531 -0.59 -7.54 -8.90
N THR A 532 -1.38 -6.96 -7.99
CA THR A 532 -2.62 -7.59 -7.51
C THR A 532 -3.62 -7.83 -8.64
N VAL A 533 -3.86 -6.85 -9.51
CA VAL A 533 -4.78 -7.03 -10.66
C VAL A 533 -4.30 -8.18 -11.54
N SER A 534 -2.99 -8.25 -11.82
CA SER A 534 -2.40 -9.27 -12.67
C SER A 534 -2.53 -10.68 -12.06
N LEU A 535 -2.26 -10.82 -10.76
CA LEU A 535 -2.42 -12.08 -10.03
C LEU A 535 -3.89 -12.52 -9.97
N MET A 536 -4.81 -11.58 -9.66
CA MET A 536 -6.24 -11.88 -9.60
C MET A 536 -6.78 -12.30 -10.97
N ARG A 537 -6.40 -11.63 -12.06
CA ARG A 537 -6.82 -12.02 -13.41
C ARG A 537 -6.36 -13.42 -13.78
N ARG A 538 -5.14 -13.81 -13.39
CA ARG A 538 -4.65 -15.19 -13.58
C ARG A 538 -5.46 -16.19 -12.78
N ALA A 539 -5.75 -15.90 -11.51
CA ALA A 539 -6.54 -16.78 -10.67
C ALA A 539 -8.00 -16.92 -11.18
N VAL A 540 -8.58 -15.85 -11.73
CA VAL A 540 -9.90 -15.89 -12.38
C VAL A 540 -9.85 -16.76 -13.65
N ALA A 541 -8.85 -16.55 -14.50
CA ALA A 541 -8.67 -17.34 -15.72
C ALA A 541 -8.55 -18.84 -15.40
N ASP A 542 -7.73 -19.19 -14.40
CA ASP A 542 -7.57 -20.56 -13.93
C ASP A 542 -8.89 -21.17 -13.43
N ALA A 543 -9.61 -20.47 -12.54
CA ALA A 543 -10.91 -20.93 -12.05
C ALA A 543 -11.95 -21.08 -13.18
N CYS A 544 -11.97 -20.15 -14.14
CA CYS A 544 -12.83 -20.23 -15.32
C CYS A 544 -12.47 -21.43 -16.20
N ASP A 545 -11.19 -21.73 -16.40
CA ASP A 545 -10.75 -22.87 -17.21
C ASP A 545 -11.16 -24.20 -16.55
N GLN A 546 -10.99 -24.34 -15.23
CA GLN A 546 -11.47 -25.51 -14.49
C GLN A 546 -13.00 -25.69 -14.60
N LEU A 547 -13.78 -24.60 -14.53
CA LEU A 547 -15.24 -24.65 -14.71
C LEU A 547 -15.64 -25.01 -16.14
N LYS A 548 -15.00 -24.39 -17.16
CA LYS A 548 -15.24 -24.71 -18.57
C LYS A 548 -14.93 -26.17 -18.88
N GLN A 549 -13.85 -26.74 -18.33
CA GLN A 549 -13.52 -28.17 -18.48
C GLN A 549 -14.66 -29.08 -17.99
N ARG A 550 -15.35 -28.71 -16.91
CA ARG A 550 -16.51 -29.46 -16.38
C ARG A 550 -17.77 -29.25 -17.21
N LEU A 551 -17.94 -28.08 -17.83
CA LEU A 551 -19.11 -27.74 -18.65
C LEU A 551 -19.06 -28.32 -20.07
N ARG A 552 -17.87 -28.44 -20.66
CA ARG A 552 -17.69 -28.87 -22.06
C ARG A 552 -18.35 -30.22 -22.37
N PRO A 553 -18.19 -31.30 -21.59
CA PRO A 553 -18.85 -32.57 -21.88
C PRO A 553 -20.38 -32.47 -21.88
N ILE A 554 -20.93 -31.69 -20.95
CA ILE A 554 -22.39 -31.46 -20.84
C ILE A 554 -22.88 -30.66 -22.04
N ALA A 555 -22.15 -29.60 -22.42
CA ALA A 555 -22.46 -28.79 -23.58
C ALA A 555 -22.41 -29.61 -24.88
N ALA A 556 -21.42 -30.50 -25.04
CA ALA A 556 -21.31 -31.39 -26.20
C ALA A 556 -22.57 -32.27 -26.32
N GLN A 557 -23.01 -32.88 -25.21
CA GLN A 557 -24.21 -33.71 -25.17
C GLN A 557 -25.48 -32.93 -25.52
N LEU A 558 -25.65 -31.73 -24.95
CA LEU A 558 -26.82 -30.90 -25.21
C LEU A 558 -26.87 -30.40 -26.66
N LEU A 559 -25.72 -30.02 -27.23
CA LEU A 559 -25.63 -29.60 -28.64
C LEU A 559 -25.88 -30.78 -29.59
N ALA A 560 -25.34 -31.96 -29.28
CA ALA A 560 -25.59 -33.17 -30.06
C ALA A 560 -27.07 -33.59 -30.02
N ALA A 561 -27.69 -33.54 -28.83
CA ALA A 561 -29.14 -33.77 -28.69
C ALA A 561 -30.00 -32.75 -29.46
N GLY A 562 -29.47 -31.55 -29.69
CA GLY A 562 -30.08 -30.50 -30.51
C GLY A 562 -29.94 -30.70 -32.03
N GLY A 563 -29.37 -31.82 -32.50
CA GLY A 563 -29.26 -32.16 -33.92
C GLY A 563 -27.88 -31.91 -34.54
N MET A 564 -26.85 -31.60 -33.74
CA MET A 564 -25.47 -31.57 -34.20
C MET A 564 -24.85 -32.97 -34.17
N ALA A 565 -23.95 -33.29 -35.11
CA ALA A 565 -23.18 -34.54 -35.06
C ALA A 565 -22.30 -34.61 -33.79
N GLU A 566 -21.72 -35.77 -33.49
CA GLU A 566 -20.85 -35.96 -32.32
C GLU A 566 -19.78 -34.86 -32.22
N ILE A 567 -19.88 -34.04 -31.18
CA ILE A 567 -19.04 -32.85 -30.98
C ILE A 567 -17.91 -33.20 -30.03
N ASP A 568 -16.68 -32.97 -30.46
CA ASP A 568 -15.53 -33.00 -29.56
C ASP A 568 -15.64 -31.87 -28.53
N ALA A 569 -15.65 -32.23 -27.25
CA ALA A 569 -15.74 -31.30 -26.13
C ALA A 569 -14.65 -30.21 -26.17
N GLU A 570 -13.50 -30.48 -26.79
CA GLU A 570 -12.40 -29.52 -26.93
C GLU A 570 -12.64 -28.42 -27.98
N THR A 571 -13.54 -28.66 -28.94
CA THR A 571 -13.89 -27.63 -29.95
C THR A 571 -14.85 -26.59 -29.38
N ILE A 572 -15.55 -26.92 -28.28
CA ILE A 572 -16.54 -26.03 -27.67
C ILE A 572 -15.93 -24.67 -27.28
N ARG A 573 -16.61 -23.62 -27.71
CA ARG A 573 -16.30 -22.21 -27.47
C ARG A 573 -17.45 -21.54 -26.73
N PHE A 574 -17.06 -20.65 -25.81
CA PHE A 574 -17.96 -19.80 -25.04
C PHE A 574 -17.77 -18.37 -25.56
N ALA A 575 -18.75 -17.84 -26.30
CA ALA A 575 -18.65 -16.53 -26.94
C ALA A 575 -20.03 -15.91 -27.23
N GLY A 576 -20.14 -14.59 -27.09
CA GLY A 576 -21.35 -13.85 -27.48
C GLY A 576 -22.63 -14.27 -26.74
N GLY A 577 -22.51 -14.70 -25.49
CA GLY A 577 -23.59 -15.23 -24.67
C GLY A 577 -24.07 -16.62 -25.10
N ARG A 578 -23.30 -17.33 -25.92
CA ARG A 578 -23.64 -18.64 -26.47
C ARG A 578 -22.52 -19.64 -26.27
N ILE A 579 -22.90 -20.92 -26.29
CA ILE A 579 -21.98 -22.05 -26.33
C ILE A 579 -22.14 -22.69 -27.71
N ALA A 580 -21.04 -22.80 -28.45
CA ALA A 580 -21.00 -23.34 -29.80
C ALA A 580 -19.80 -24.27 -29.98
N ALA A 581 -19.82 -25.10 -31.00
CA ALA A 581 -18.76 -26.06 -31.33
C ALA A 581 -17.87 -25.63 -32.48
#